data_AF-A0A8T7G4P9-F1
#
_entry.id   AF-A0A8T7G4P9-F1
#
_cell.length_a   1.000
_cell.length_b   1.000
_cell.length_c   1.000
_cell.angle_alpha   90.00
_cell.angle_beta   90.00
_cell.angle_gamma   90.00
#
_symmetry.space_group_name_H-M   'P 1'
#
loop_
_entity.id
_entity.type
_entity.pdbx_description
1 polymer ?
#
loop_
_entity_poly.entity_id
_entity_poly.type
_entity_poly.pdbx_seq_one_letter_code
_entity_poly.pdbx_strand_id
1 'polypeptide(L)'
;MDGIKLLLISVFLLAACAAEPGLPTPSASPESEQTPTPIDTLPPTAGVLVRQPTATNNPFNLLPVPSALPTWGPITSQLDRAGLISAPNEKWVVDFSLGLEIYHIGGQSIWQMERGKAATLYGGTNWGLFHWSPDSQYLYLTRVPSFSAIPRVVSMYNSTGLWRLDILSGEIVEYLPGRTITDGGNEKFIFREIQISPDAKKIAHIEVFEKPFELIIQEVESEVQQVFPLGERFFSIGYMAWSPEMNSIIFVGAVDETVEVTQNYPTQVRYLLMHVDLTTGVQTELLDMGDRGYIPRSWSQEEIIQLVEYPGWTCDILNFDISAREFISTIKPTAFPAYWPVDSPCHP
;
A
#
# COMPACT_ATOMS: atom_id res chain seq x y z
N MET A 1 23.97 19.93 51.23
CA MET A 1 22.88 20.76 50.67
C MET A 1 23.52 22.00 50.08
N ASP A 2 23.00 22.42 48.93
CA ASP A 2 23.33 23.61 48.15
C ASP A 2 24.63 23.62 47.34
N GLY A 3 24.51 24.04 46.07
CA GLY A 3 25.64 24.61 45.32
C GLY A 3 25.73 24.31 43.83
N ILE A 4 24.86 24.95 43.03
CA ILE A 4 24.98 25.13 41.58
C ILE A 4 26.38 25.63 41.19
N LYS A 5 27.01 25.05 40.16
CA LYS A 5 27.96 25.76 39.28
C LYS A 5 27.79 25.35 37.81
N LEU A 6 27.17 26.27 37.07
CA LEU A 6 27.21 26.39 35.60
C LEU A 6 28.66 26.40 35.10
N LEU A 7 28.90 25.78 33.94
CA LEU A 7 30.05 26.09 33.10
C LEU A 7 29.56 26.59 31.74
N LEU A 8 29.60 27.91 31.58
CA LEU A 8 29.50 28.63 30.31
C LEU A 8 30.92 28.70 29.71
N ILE A 9 31.10 28.21 28.48
CA ILE A 9 32.28 28.54 27.68
C ILE A 9 31.78 29.20 26.39
N SER A 10 31.94 30.53 26.38
CA SER A 10 31.91 31.36 25.18
C SER A 10 33.35 31.60 24.76
N VAL A 11 33.71 31.27 23.52
CA VAL A 11 34.97 31.72 22.91
C VAL A 11 34.61 32.52 21.67
N PHE A 12 34.83 33.83 21.78
CA PHE A 12 34.95 34.75 20.65
C PHE A 12 36.29 34.47 19.94
N LEU A 13 36.25 34.32 18.61
CA LEU A 13 37.40 34.55 17.75
C LEU A 13 36.92 35.25 16.47
N LEU A 14 37.11 36.57 16.48
CA LEU A 14 37.13 37.44 15.32
C LEU A 14 38.47 37.23 14.60
N ALA A 15 38.43 36.92 13.31
CA ALA A 15 39.51 37.21 12.38
C ALA A 15 38.92 37.52 11.00
N ALA A 16 39.49 38.54 10.38
CA ALA A 16 38.95 39.33 9.29
C ALA A 16 39.35 38.84 7.90
N CYS A 17 38.61 39.34 6.91
CA CYS A 17 39.00 39.64 5.52
C CYS A 17 39.40 38.48 4.58
N ALA A 18 38.49 38.14 3.66
CA ALA A 18 38.80 38.12 2.23
C ALA A 18 37.49 38.31 1.45
N ALA A 19 37.37 39.45 0.78
CA ALA A 19 36.39 39.66 -0.28
C ALA A 19 37.02 39.14 -1.58
N GLU A 20 36.37 38.20 -2.24
CA GLU A 20 36.66 37.83 -3.63
C GLU A 20 35.38 37.58 -4.43
N PRO A 21 35.44 37.73 -5.76
CA PRO A 21 34.34 38.25 -6.57
C PRO A 21 33.55 37.15 -7.31
N GLY A 22 32.30 37.49 -7.64
CA GLY A 22 31.62 37.03 -8.85
C GLY A 22 31.24 35.56 -8.92
N LEU A 23 30.04 35.22 -8.43
CA LEU A 23 29.34 34.01 -8.84
C LEU A 23 28.92 34.15 -10.31
N PRO A 24 29.28 33.21 -11.21
CA PRO A 24 28.67 33.14 -12.52
C PRO A 24 27.22 32.68 -12.39
N THR A 25 26.32 33.37 -13.06
CA THR A 25 24.91 33.00 -13.27
C THR A 25 24.84 31.59 -13.85
N PRO A 26 23.99 30.68 -13.34
CA PRO A 26 23.77 29.40 -13.99
C PRO A 26 23.12 29.65 -15.36
N SER A 27 23.86 29.30 -16.42
CA SER A 27 23.33 29.23 -17.77
C SER A 27 22.27 28.14 -17.80
N ALA A 28 21.03 28.49 -18.12
CA ALA A 28 19.98 27.53 -18.42
C ALA A 28 20.46 26.64 -19.57
N SER A 29 20.70 25.35 -19.27
CA SER A 29 20.90 24.33 -20.28
C SER A 29 19.55 24.05 -20.92
N PRO A 30 19.43 23.97 -22.25
CA PRO A 30 18.19 23.58 -22.88
C PRO A 30 17.86 22.15 -22.44
N GLU A 31 16.69 22.01 -21.82
CA GLU A 31 16.05 20.75 -21.51
C GLU A 31 15.88 19.99 -22.83
N SER A 32 16.59 18.87 -22.99
CA SER A 32 16.48 18.07 -24.21
C SER A 32 15.09 17.46 -24.25
N GLU A 33 14.33 17.77 -25.30
CA GLU A 33 13.16 17.01 -25.74
C GLU A 33 13.53 15.53 -25.79
N GLN A 34 13.17 14.77 -24.75
CA GLN A 34 13.24 13.33 -24.79
C GLN A 34 12.20 12.86 -25.80
N THR A 35 12.69 12.31 -26.91
CA THR A 35 11.84 11.65 -27.90
C THR A 35 11.27 10.39 -27.22
N PRO A 36 9.94 10.20 -27.15
CA PRO A 36 9.36 9.04 -26.50
C PRO A 36 9.80 7.77 -27.21
N THR A 37 10.42 6.85 -26.47
CA THR A 37 10.82 5.53 -26.95
C THR A 37 9.56 4.76 -27.40
N PRO A 38 9.60 4.03 -28.54
CA PRO A 38 8.45 3.24 -29.01
C PRO A 38 7.96 2.26 -27.93
N ILE A 39 6.64 2.24 -27.75
CA ILE A 39 5.94 1.47 -26.72
C ILE A 39 5.95 -0.02 -27.09
N ASP A 40 6.54 -0.85 -26.24
CA ASP A 40 6.40 -2.30 -26.30
C ASP A 40 5.04 -2.71 -25.70
N THR A 41 4.00 -2.79 -26.53
CA THR A 41 2.80 -3.54 -26.17
C THR A 41 3.15 -5.02 -26.11
N LEU A 42 3.09 -5.61 -24.92
CA LEU A 42 3.29 -7.04 -24.75
C LEU A 42 2.13 -7.79 -25.44
N PRO A 43 2.41 -8.92 -26.11
CA PRO A 43 1.35 -9.75 -26.66
C PRO A 43 0.38 -10.17 -25.53
N PRO A 44 -0.91 -10.34 -25.83
CA PRO A 44 -1.89 -10.76 -24.83
C PRO A 44 -1.38 -12.06 -24.17
N THR A 45 -1.12 -11.98 -22.87
CA THR A 45 -0.68 -13.16 -22.11
C THR A 45 -1.87 -14.12 -22.07
N ALA A 46 -1.60 -15.40 -22.35
CA ALA A 46 -2.62 -16.39 -22.63
C ALA A 46 -3.73 -16.45 -21.56
N GLY A 47 -4.92 -15.95 -21.92
CA GLY A 47 -6.24 -16.23 -21.35
C GLY A 47 -6.45 -15.90 -19.86
N VAL A 48 -7.47 -15.09 -19.55
CA VAL A 48 -8.01 -14.99 -18.18
C VAL A 48 -8.47 -16.38 -17.74
N LEU A 49 -7.82 -16.94 -16.72
CA LEU A 49 -8.19 -18.24 -16.18
C LEU A 49 -9.22 -18.05 -15.06
N VAL A 50 -10.38 -18.69 -15.20
CA VAL A 50 -11.36 -18.77 -14.12
C VAL A 50 -11.05 -20.01 -13.28
N ARG A 51 -10.63 -19.81 -12.04
CA ARG A 51 -10.45 -20.88 -11.04
C ARG A 51 -11.68 -20.90 -10.15
N GLN A 52 -12.36 -22.04 -10.10
CA GLN A 52 -13.40 -22.28 -9.12
C GLN A 52 -12.76 -22.87 -7.87
N PRO A 53 -13.06 -22.35 -6.67
CA PRO A 53 -12.47 -22.87 -5.44
C PRO A 53 -12.87 -24.32 -5.24
N THR A 54 -11.93 -25.13 -4.76
CA THR A 54 -12.22 -26.46 -4.25
C THR A 54 -12.99 -26.26 -2.94
N ALA A 55 -14.33 -26.31 -3.01
CA ALA A 55 -15.27 -25.91 -1.96
C ALA A 55 -14.71 -25.98 -0.53
N THR A 56 -14.29 -24.83 -0.01
CA THR A 56 -14.23 -24.61 1.44
C THR A 56 -15.65 -24.30 1.88
N ASN A 57 -16.21 -25.14 2.75
CA ASN A 57 -17.53 -24.90 3.33
C ASN A 57 -17.52 -23.57 4.11
N ASN A 58 -17.91 -22.47 3.46
CA ASN A 58 -18.09 -21.18 4.09
C ASN A 58 -19.57 -21.05 4.53
N PRO A 59 -19.91 -21.15 5.82
CA PRO A 59 -21.27 -21.41 6.28
C PRO A 59 -22.11 -20.14 6.48
N PHE A 60 -22.04 -19.15 5.58
CA PHE A 60 -22.75 -17.88 5.79
C PHE A 60 -23.71 -17.50 4.66
N ASN A 61 -25.01 -17.61 4.97
CA ASN A 61 -26.10 -16.99 4.21
C ASN A 61 -26.05 -15.47 4.39
N LEU A 62 -25.92 -14.74 3.28
CA LEU A 62 -25.87 -13.29 3.23
C LEU A 62 -27.24 -12.68 3.58
N LEU A 63 -27.23 -11.65 4.44
CA LEU A 63 -28.36 -10.74 4.65
C LEU A 63 -28.43 -9.71 3.51
N PRO A 64 -29.62 -9.18 3.16
CA PRO A 64 -29.76 -8.23 2.05
C PRO A 64 -29.10 -6.87 2.35
N VAL A 65 -28.29 -6.40 1.39
CA VAL A 65 -27.59 -5.10 1.40
C VAL A 65 -28.55 -3.97 0.97
N PRO A 66 -28.63 -2.83 1.68
CA PRO A 66 -29.41 -1.68 1.25
C PRO A 66 -28.76 -0.94 0.06
N SER A 67 -29.57 -0.60 -0.94
CA SER A 67 -29.17 0.13 -2.14
C SER A 67 -29.25 1.65 -1.98
N ALA A 68 -28.18 2.28 -1.49
CA ALA A 68 -27.83 3.67 -1.79
C ALA A 68 -26.37 3.96 -1.38
N LEU A 69 -25.52 4.32 -2.35
CA LEU A 69 -24.16 4.80 -2.11
C LEU A 69 -24.20 6.31 -1.82
N PRO A 70 -23.73 6.80 -0.66
CA PRO A 70 -23.45 8.21 -0.47
C PRO A 70 -22.17 8.59 -1.24
N THR A 71 -22.21 9.75 -1.88
CA THR A 71 -21.05 10.39 -2.52
C THR A 71 -20.13 10.95 -1.44
N TRP A 72 -18.86 10.56 -1.47
CA TRP A 72 -17.83 10.89 -0.49
C TRP A 72 -17.63 12.41 -0.35
N GLY A 73 -17.85 12.94 0.85
CA GLY A 73 -17.40 14.26 1.27
C GLY A 73 -16.24 14.14 2.28
N PRO A 74 -15.30 15.10 2.32
CA PRO A 74 -14.14 15.00 3.20
C PRO A 74 -14.49 15.49 4.62
N ILE A 75 -14.85 14.56 5.51
CA ILE A 75 -14.88 14.82 6.97
C ILE A 75 -14.10 13.70 7.69
N THR A 76 -12.78 13.65 7.51
CA THR A 76 -11.92 12.71 8.27
C THR A 76 -10.70 13.38 8.93
N SER A 77 -10.42 14.65 8.63
CA SER A 77 -9.08 15.22 8.87
C SER A 77 -8.61 15.40 10.32
N GLN A 78 -9.49 15.32 11.34
CA GLN A 78 -9.11 15.52 12.74
C GLN A 78 -8.97 14.24 13.56
N LEU A 79 -9.81 13.22 13.33
CA LEU A 79 -9.70 11.94 14.03
C LEU A 79 -8.54 11.11 13.49
N ASP A 80 -8.30 11.14 12.17
CA ASP A 80 -7.16 10.48 11.51
C ASP A 80 -5.79 10.96 12.04
N ARG A 81 -5.73 12.14 12.69
CA ARG A 81 -4.52 12.70 13.31
C ARG A 81 -4.22 12.15 14.71
N ALA A 82 -5.21 11.56 15.37
CA ALA A 82 -5.07 10.97 16.71
C ALA A 82 -4.78 9.46 16.67
N GLY A 83 -4.55 8.88 15.48
CA GLY A 83 -4.45 7.43 15.29
C GLY A 83 -5.81 6.73 15.28
N LEU A 84 -6.89 7.51 15.17
CA LEU A 84 -8.28 7.05 15.13
C LEU A 84 -8.78 7.07 13.69
N ILE A 85 -9.36 5.97 13.21
CA ILE A 85 -9.82 5.87 11.82
C ILE A 85 -11.33 5.70 11.80
N SER A 86 -12.04 6.68 11.23
CA SER A 86 -13.49 6.68 11.14
C SER A 86 -13.99 5.75 10.04
N ALA A 87 -15.11 5.06 10.30
CA ALA A 87 -15.85 4.36 9.27
C ALA A 87 -16.55 5.35 8.31
N PRO A 88 -16.86 4.92 7.07
CA PRO A 88 -17.56 5.76 6.08
C PRO A 88 -18.87 6.38 6.56
N ASN A 89 -19.60 5.70 7.45
CA ASN A 89 -20.86 6.21 8.01
C ASN A 89 -20.67 7.19 9.18
N GLU A 90 -19.43 7.47 9.59
CA GLU A 90 -19.07 8.32 10.74
C GLU A 90 -19.73 7.91 12.07
N LYS A 91 -20.15 6.65 12.19
CA LYS A 91 -20.70 6.10 13.44
C LYS A 91 -19.65 5.32 14.21
N TRP A 92 -18.65 4.80 13.52
CA TRP A 92 -17.62 3.96 14.11
C TRP A 92 -16.25 4.61 13.98
N VAL A 93 -15.42 4.38 14.99
CA VAL A 93 -14.02 4.77 15.00
C VAL A 93 -13.22 3.59 15.51
N VAL A 94 -12.11 3.32 14.85
CA VAL A 94 -11.14 2.32 15.30
C VAL A 94 -9.91 3.00 15.89
N ASP A 95 -9.43 2.51 17.03
CA ASP A 95 -8.16 2.88 17.66
C ASP A 95 -7.21 1.66 17.65
N PHE A 96 -5.94 1.90 17.27
CA PHE A 96 -4.87 0.89 17.26
C PHE A 96 -3.80 1.10 18.34
N SER A 97 -3.93 2.14 19.18
CA SER A 97 -2.88 2.60 20.09
C SER A 97 -2.47 1.56 21.14
N LEU A 98 -3.43 0.79 21.67
CA LEU A 98 -3.22 -0.21 22.74
C LEU A 98 -3.68 -1.63 22.35
N GLY A 99 -4.16 -1.81 21.12
CA GLY A 99 -4.89 -2.99 20.65
C GLY A 99 -5.87 -2.56 19.55
N LEU A 100 -6.73 -3.44 19.09
CA LEU A 100 -7.82 -3.06 18.18
C LEU A 100 -9.06 -2.73 19.02
N GLU A 101 -9.43 -1.46 19.07
CA GLU A 101 -10.61 -0.98 19.81
C GLU A 101 -11.58 -0.29 18.88
N ILE A 102 -12.88 -0.58 19.02
CA ILE A 102 -13.92 -0.02 18.15
C ILE A 102 -14.97 0.70 18.99
N TYR A 103 -15.14 1.97 18.67
CA TYR A 103 -15.99 2.90 19.38
C TYR A 103 -17.19 3.29 18.52
N HIS A 104 -18.37 3.32 19.13
CA HIS A 104 -19.48 4.07 18.56
C HIS A 104 -19.32 5.56 18.89
N ILE A 105 -19.46 6.43 17.90
CA ILE A 105 -19.47 7.89 18.08
C ILE A 105 -20.75 8.23 18.86
N GLY A 106 -20.58 8.41 20.17
CA GLY A 106 -21.65 8.35 21.17
C GLY A 106 -21.16 7.83 22.53
N GLY A 107 -19.92 7.32 22.59
CA GLY A 107 -19.17 7.08 23.83
C GLY A 107 -19.32 5.68 24.40
N GLN A 108 -20.08 4.80 23.75
CA GLN A 108 -20.13 3.39 24.13
C GLN A 108 -19.11 2.63 23.29
N SER A 109 -18.05 2.12 23.94
CA SER A 109 -17.19 1.10 23.35
C SER A 109 -18.02 -0.16 23.15
N ILE A 110 -18.12 -0.65 21.92
CA ILE A 110 -18.81 -1.92 21.66
C ILE A 110 -17.82 -3.08 21.76
N TRP A 111 -16.57 -2.85 21.37
CA TRP A 111 -15.58 -3.91 21.25
C TRP A 111 -14.18 -3.45 21.62
N GLN A 112 -13.48 -4.27 22.39
CA GLN A 112 -12.07 -4.10 22.71
C GLN A 112 -11.37 -5.44 22.54
N MET A 113 -10.41 -5.51 21.60
CA MET A 113 -9.54 -6.64 21.45
C MET A 113 -8.16 -6.29 22.02
N GLU A 114 -7.89 -6.82 23.21
CA GLU A 114 -6.57 -6.71 23.82
C GLU A 114 -5.51 -7.34 22.90
N ARG A 115 -4.40 -6.62 22.69
CA ARG A 115 -3.28 -7.02 21.81
C ARG A 115 -2.78 -8.44 22.08
N GLY A 116 -2.80 -8.87 23.35
CA GLY A 116 -2.42 -10.23 23.76
C GLY A 116 -3.42 -11.31 23.35
N LYS A 117 -4.73 -11.04 23.45
CA LYS A 117 -5.77 -11.98 22.98
C LYS A 117 -5.78 -12.09 21.46
N ALA A 118 -5.59 -10.97 20.74
CA ALA A 118 -5.41 -10.96 19.29
C ALA A 118 -4.25 -11.86 18.85
N ALA A 119 -3.12 -11.76 19.56
CA ALA A 119 -1.94 -12.57 19.29
C ALA A 119 -2.16 -14.07 19.53
N THR A 120 -2.97 -14.42 20.54
CA THR A 120 -3.19 -15.80 20.95
C THR A 120 -4.26 -16.50 20.11
N LEU A 121 -5.31 -15.77 19.72
CA LEU A 121 -6.44 -16.31 18.95
C LEU A 121 -6.17 -16.32 17.43
N TYR A 122 -5.42 -15.33 16.94
CA TYR A 122 -5.29 -15.08 15.50
C TYR A 122 -3.83 -14.97 15.02
N GLY A 123 -2.86 -15.31 15.89
CA GLY A 123 -1.51 -15.65 15.46
C GLY A 123 -0.52 -14.50 15.28
N GLY A 124 -0.63 -13.38 15.99
CA GLY A 124 0.41 -12.34 16.01
C GLY A 124 -0.05 -10.99 16.59
N THR A 125 0.90 -10.13 16.96
CA THR A 125 0.63 -8.81 17.58
C THR A 125 0.52 -7.65 16.58
N ASN A 126 0.77 -7.90 15.30
CA ASN A 126 0.97 -6.87 14.27
C ASN A 126 -0.21 -6.86 13.30
N TRP A 127 -1.37 -6.48 13.83
CA TRP A 127 -2.56 -6.21 13.04
C TRP A 127 -2.49 -4.79 12.50
N GLY A 128 -2.78 -4.63 11.22
CA GLY A 128 -2.97 -3.33 10.59
C GLY A 128 -4.40 -3.17 10.10
N LEU A 129 -4.98 -1.98 10.27
CA LEU A 129 -6.16 -1.63 9.49
C LEU A 129 -5.81 -1.68 8.02
N PHE A 130 -6.67 -2.33 7.26
CA PHE A 130 -6.56 -2.37 5.82
C PHE A 130 -7.67 -1.58 5.13
N HIS A 131 -8.93 -1.85 5.47
CA HIS A 131 -10.06 -1.23 4.76
C HIS A 131 -11.36 -1.27 5.58
N TRP A 132 -12.22 -0.27 5.40
CA TRP A 132 -13.61 -0.29 5.86
C TRP A 132 -14.52 -0.71 4.71
N SER A 133 -15.49 -1.59 4.96
CA SER A 133 -16.53 -1.81 3.95
C SER A 133 -17.34 -0.51 3.72
N PRO A 134 -17.83 -0.25 2.49
CA PRO A 134 -18.61 0.96 2.19
C PRO A 134 -19.85 1.13 3.06
N ASP A 135 -20.50 0.04 3.46
CA ASP A 135 -21.65 0.03 4.36
C ASP A 135 -21.29 0.13 5.85
N SER A 136 -19.99 0.19 6.17
CA SER A 136 -19.44 0.27 7.52
C SER A 136 -19.83 -0.90 8.43
N GLN A 137 -20.20 -2.05 7.86
CA GLN A 137 -20.53 -3.26 8.61
C GLN A 137 -19.31 -4.13 8.88
N TYR A 138 -18.26 -4.02 8.05
CA TYR A 138 -17.07 -4.84 8.13
C TYR A 138 -15.80 -4.00 8.20
N LEU A 139 -14.84 -4.52 8.96
CA LEU A 139 -13.46 -4.04 9.00
C LEU A 139 -12.56 -5.12 8.43
N TYR A 140 -11.75 -4.77 7.45
CA TYR A 140 -10.73 -5.66 6.91
C TYR A 140 -9.39 -5.35 7.57
N LEU A 141 -8.77 -6.41 8.07
CA LEU A 141 -7.55 -6.37 8.84
C LEU A 141 -6.49 -7.20 8.13
N THR A 142 -5.26 -6.70 8.12
CA THR A 142 -4.09 -7.42 7.61
C THR A 142 -3.15 -7.73 8.74
N ARG A 143 -2.32 -8.75 8.54
CA ARG A 143 -1.21 -9.07 9.44
C ARG A 143 0.06 -8.61 8.78
N VAL A 144 0.61 -7.51 9.30
CA VAL A 144 1.85 -6.94 8.80
C VAL A 144 3.01 -7.74 9.41
N PRO A 145 3.85 -8.38 8.60
CA PRO A 145 4.99 -9.12 9.11
C PRO A 145 6.02 -8.18 9.75
N SER A 146 6.78 -8.70 10.74
CA SER A 146 7.90 -7.95 11.32
C SER A 146 9.00 -7.77 10.27
N PHE A 147 9.35 -6.52 9.94
CA PHE A 147 10.36 -6.15 8.94
C PHE A 147 11.81 -6.52 9.32
N SER A 148 12.05 -6.97 10.55
CA SER A 148 13.40 -7.24 11.06
C SER A 148 14.16 -8.38 10.34
N ALA A 149 13.49 -9.14 9.46
CA ALA A 149 14.07 -10.33 8.83
C ALA A 149 14.07 -10.32 7.29
N ILE A 150 13.57 -9.27 6.63
CA ILE A 150 13.39 -9.26 5.16
C ILE A 150 14.22 -8.13 4.54
N PRO A 151 15.03 -8.40 3.51
CA PRO A 151 15.75 -7.36 2.78
C PRO A 151 14.78 -6.30 2.26
N ARG A 152 14.97 -5.04 2.69
CA ARG A 152 14.05 -3.91 2.43
C ARG A 152 13.75 -3.64 0.96
N VAL A 153 14.56 -4.17 0.05
CA VAL A 153 14.52 -3.83 -1.37
C VAL A 153 13.53 -4.70 -2.17
N VAL A 154 12.90 -5.68 -1.50
CA VAL A 154 11.92 -6.63 -2.09
C VAL A 154 10.54 -6.56 -1.40
N SER A 155 10.34 -5.60 -0.50
CA SER A 155 9.14 -5.56 0.36
C SER A 155 7.94 -4.87 -0.29
N MET A 156 7.50 -5.34 -1.47
CA MET A 156 6.24 -4.92 -2.10
C MET A 156 5.06 -5.79 -1.64
N TYR A 157 4.92 -5.99 -0.34
CA TYR A 157 3.82 -6.74 0.25
C TYR A 157 3.23 -5.95 1.41
N ASN A 158 1.98 -6.23 1.75
CA ASN A 158 1.30 -5.57 2.86
C ASN A 158 0.71 -6.55 3.88
N SER A 159 0.71 -7.86 3.59
CA SER A 159 0.16 -8.84 4.53
C SER A 159 0.64 -10.26 4.31
N THR A 160 0.39 -11.14 5.30
CA THR A 160 0.41 -12.60 5.13
C THR A 160 -0.99 -13.19 4.94
N GLY A 161 -2.06 -12.43 5.15
CA GLY A 161 -3.45 -12.89 5.08
C GLY A 161 -4.46 -11.74 5.17
N LEU A 162 -5.74 -12.04 5.06
CA LEU A 162 -6.79 -11.02 5.24
C LEU A 162 -7.87 -11.56 6.17
N TRP A 163 -8.25 -10.75 7.14
CA TRP A 163 -9.33 -11.06 8.07
C TRP A 163 -10.43 -10.01 7.93
N ARG A 164 -11.68 -10.46 8.05
CA ARG A 164 -12.86 -9.62 8.06
C ARG A 164 -13.50 -9.71 9.43
N LEU A 165 -13.62 -8.56 10.08
CA LEU A 165 -14.32 -8.38 11.35
C LEU A 165 -15.71 -7.81 11.08
N ASP A 166 -16.75 -8.46 11.55
CA ASP A 166 -18.10 -7.89 11.65
C ASP A 166 -18.16 -6.96 12.87
N ILE A 167 -18.52 -5.70 12.63
CA ILE A 167 -18.51 -4.65 13.64
C ILE A 167 -19.55 -4.88 14.75
N LEU A 168 -20.70 -5.45 14.42
CA LEU A 168 -21.81 -5.61 15.35
C LEU A 168 -21.67 -6.88 16.19
N SER A 169 -21.31 -7.99 15.55
CA SER A 169 -21.14 -9.28 16.24
C SER A 169 -19.77 -9.40 16.91
N GLY A 170 -18.76 -8.70 16.38
CA GLY A 170 -17.37 -8.87 16.78
C GLY A 170 -16.71 -10.13 16.21
N GLU A 171 -17.41 -10.85 15.32
CA GLU A 171 -16.91 -12.07 14.73
C GLU A 171 -15.81 -11.77 13.72
N ILE A 172 -14.71 -12.53 13.80
CA ILE A 172 -13.58 -12.41 12.89
C ILE A 172 -13.48 -13.68 12.08
N VAL A 173 -13.52 -13.51 10.77
CA VAL A 173 -13.33 -14.58 9.80
C VAL A 173 -12.05 -14.31 9.04
N GLU A 174 -11.18 -15.31 8.97
CA GLU A 174 -10.05 -15.28 8.06
C GLU A 174 -10.56 -15.47 6.64
N TYR A 175 -10.53 -14.40 5.86
CA TYR A 175 -11.12 -14.32 4.53
C TYR A 175 -10.14 -14.78 3.44
N LEU A 176 -8.87 -14.35 3.54
CA LEU A 176 -7.77 -14.91 2.75
C LEU A 176 -6.78 -15.56 3.69
N PRO A 177 -6.83 -16.89 3.87
CA PRO A 177 -6.00 -17.55 4.84
C PRO A 177 -4.53 -17.38 4.52
N GLY A 178 -3.76 -17.04 5.55
CA GLY A 178 -2.32 -17.06 5.46
C GLY A 178 -1.86 -18.48 5.19
N ARG A 179 -0.91 -18.64 4.26
CA ARG A 179 -0.30 -19.93 3.99
C ARG A 179 1.21 -19.88 4.19
N THR A 180 1.77 -21.03 4.52
CA THR A 180 3.21 -21.24 4.61
C THR A 180 3.66 -22.19 3.51
N ILE A 181 4.89 -22.02 3.05
CA ILE A 181 5.60 -22.99 2.22
C ILE A 181 6.77 -23.57 3.00
N THR A 182 7.03 -24.86 2.80
CA THR A 182 8.21 -25.51 3.37
C THR A 182 9.33 -25.48 2.35
N ASP A 183 10.38 -24.72 2.64
CA ASP A 183 11.58 -24.65 1.82
C ASP A 183 12.80 -25.08 2.63
N GLY A 184 13.44 -26.18 2.20
CA GLY A 184 14.57 -26.77 2.91
C GLY A 184 14.26 -27.22 4.35
N GLY A 185 13.00 -27.57 4.64
CA GLY A 185 12.54 -27.95 5.98
C GLY A 185 12.19 -26.78 6.90
N ASN A 186 12.28 -25.54 6.43
CA ASN A 186 11.83 -24.36 7.15
C ASN A 186 10.49 -23.88 6.60
N GLU A 187 9.53 -23.63 7.48
CA GLU A 187 8.28 -22.97 7.11
C GLU A 187 8.52 -21.48 6.88
N LYS A 188 8.11 -20.99 5.72
CA LYS A 188 8.15 -19.58 5.34
C LYS A 188 6.73 -19.10 5.11
N PHE A 189 6.37 -17.96 5.69
CA PHE A 189 5.10 -17.31 5.38
C PHE A 189 5.08 -16.85 3.93
N ILE A 190 3.91 -16.96 3.29
CA ILE A 190 3.68 -16.36 2.00
C ILE A 190 3.17 -14.95 2.21
N PHE A 191 3.90 -14.03 1.60
CA PHE A 191 3.60 -12.62 1.64
C PHE A 191 2.76 -12.25 0.43
N ARG A 192 1.81 -11.35 0.67
CA ARG A 192 0.85 -10.90 -0.32
C ARG A 192 0.82 -9.38 -0.36
N GLU A 193 0.71 -8.85 -1.56
CA GLU A 193 0.07 -7.56 -1.75
C GLU A 193 -1.42 -7.82 -1.92
N ILE A 194 -2.25 -7.14 -1.13
CA ILE A 194 -3.70 -7.28 -1.14
C ILE A 194 -4.32 -5.90 -1.39
N GLN A 195 -5.38 -5.81 -2.20
CA GLN A 195 -6.21 -4.62 -2.39
C GLN A 195 -7.69 -5.00 -2.49
N ILE A 196 -8.55 -4.31 -1.76
CA ILE A 196 -10.01 -4.49 -1.83
C ILE A 196 -10.58 -3.49 -2.84
N SER A 197 -11.50 -3.95 -3.68
CA SER A 197 -12.17 -3.09 -4.66
C SER A 197 -12.96 -1.97 -3.96
N PRO A 198 -13.16 -0.80 -4.60
CA PRO A 198 -13.98 0.29 -4.07
C PRO A 198 -15.38 -0.10 -3.54
N ASP A 199 -16.01 -1.12 -4.14
CA ASP A 199 -17.31 -1.64 -3.69
C ASP A 199 -17.23 -2.77 -2.66
N ALA A 200 -16.02 -3.15 -2.26
CA ALA A 200 -15.68 -4.28 -1.39
C ALA A 200 -16.21 -5.65 -1.81
N LYS A 201 -16.53 -5.84 -3.09
CA LYS A 201 -17.00 -7.13 -3.62
C LYS A 201 -15.90 -8.00 -4.19
N LYS A 202 -14.72 -7.42 -4.48
CA LYS A 202 -13.57 -8.13 -5.03
C LYS A 202 -12.31 -7.85 -4.23
N ILE A 203 -11.39 -8.80 -4.29
CA ILE A 203 -10.07 -8.67 -3.72
C ILE A 203 -9.04 -8.98 -4.80
N ALA A 204 -8.16 -8.04 -5.05
CA ALA A 204 -6.96 -8.25 -5.84
C ALA A 204 -5.84 -8.68 -4.89
N HIS A 205 -5.12 -9.74 -5.24
CA HIS A 205 -3.89 -10.07 -4.54
C HIS A 205 -2.82 -10.68 -5.44
N ILE A 206 -1.56 -10.50 -5.04
CA ILE A 206 -0.38 -11.08 -5.67
C ILE A 206 0.45 -11.74 -4.57
N GLU A 207 0.92 -12.96 -4.79
CA GLU A 207 1.84 -13.64 -3.87
C GLU A 207 3.29 -13.32 -4.26
N VAL A 208 3.96 -12.53 -3.42
CA VAL A 208 5.16 -11.75 -3.79
C VAL A 208 6.45 -12.58 -3.86
N PHE A 209 6.38 -13.86 -3.50
CA PHE A 209 7.53 -14.79 -3.56
C PHE A 209 7.27 -16.05 -4.38
N GLU A 210 6.09 -16.17 -5.01
CA GLU A 210 5.80 -17.28 -5.89
C GLU A 210 5.90 -16.83 -7.34
N LYS A 211 6.77 -17.52 -8.09
CA LYS A 211 6.90 -17.33 -9.54
C LYS A 211 6.27 -18.51 -10.28
N PRO A 212 5.66 -18.28 -11.45
CA PRO A 212 5.43 -16.98 -12.08
C PRO A 212 4.43 -16.14 -11.28
N PHE A 213 4.58 -14.81 -11.32
CA PHE A 213 3.66 -13.93 -10.60
C PHE A 213 2.28 -13.95 -11.25
N GLU A 214 1.25 -14.05 -10.40
CA GLU A 214 -0.15 -14.04 -10.80
C GLU A 214 -0.87 -12.92 -10.03
N LEU A 215 -1.59 -12.06 -10.76
CA LEU A 215 -2.63 -11.22 -10.18
C LEU A 215 -3.91 -12.04 -10.10
N ILE A 216 -4.42 -12.21 -8.89
CA ILE A 216 -5.64 -12.97 -8.61
C ILE A 216 -6.72 -11.99 -8.18
N ILE A 217 -7.84 -11.99 -8.91
CA ILE A 217 -9.06 -11.26 -8.54
C ILE A 217 -10.07 -12.27 -7.99
N GLN A 218 -10.37 -12.18 -6.70
CA GLN A 218 -11.30 -13.06 -6.01
C GLN A 218 -12.59 -12.32 -5.65
N GLU A 219 -13.74 -12.88 -6.03
CA GLU A 219 -15.06 -12.42 -5.58
C GLU A 219 -15.26 -12.72 -4.09
N VAL A 220 -15.82 -11.77 -3.35
CA VAL A 220 -15.97 -11.85 -1.89
C VAL A 220 -17.06 -12.83 -1.44
N GLU A 221 -18.10 -13.01 -2.26
CA GLU A 221 -19.24 -13.86 -1.88
C GLU A 221 -19.11 -15.29 -2.41
N SER A 222 -18.58 -15.43 -3.62
CA SER A 222 -18.56 -16.72 -4.33
C SER A 222 -17.21 -17.41 -4.28
N GLU A 223 -16.16 -16.72 -3.81
CA GLU A 223 -14.77 -17.16 -3.85
C GLU A 223 -14.27 -17.51 -5.26
N VAL A 224 -15.02 -17.16 -6.32
CA VAL A 224 -14.59 -17.33 -7.71
C VAL A 224 -13.37 -16.46 -7.98
N GLN A 225 -12.36 -17.06 -8.58
CA GLN A 225 -11.10 -16.39 -8.88
C GLN A 225 -10.90 -16.21 -10.39
N GLN A 226 -10.42 -15.04 -10.78
CA GLN A 226 -9.87 -14.74 -12.09
C GLN A 226 -8.37 -14.55 -11.93
N VAL A 227 -7.58 -15.17 -12.80
CA VAL A 227 -6.11 -15.16 -12.70
C VAL A 227 -5.51 -14.53 -13.95
N PHE A 228 -4.63 -13.56 -13.73
CA PHE A 228 -3.93 -12.78 -14.74
C PHE A 228 -2.41 -12.98 -14.57
N PRO A 229 -1.75 -13.76 -15.43
CA PRO A 229 -0.30 -13.98 -15.32
C PRO A 229 0.48 -12.70 -15.66
N LEU A 230 1.42 -12.28 -14.82
CA LEU A 230 2.12 -10.98 -14.95
C LEU A 230 3.48 -11.08 -15.68
N GLY A 231 3.84 -12.24 -16.20
CA GLY A 231 5.11 -12.48 -16.90
C GLY A 231 6.31 -12.68 -15.97
N GLU A 232 7.43 -13.14 -16.53
CA GLU A 232 8.62 -13.55 -15.77
C GLU A 232 9.66 -12.44 -15.57
N ARG A 233 9.49 -11.29 -16.24
CA ARG A 233 10.46 -10.18 -16.20
C ARG A 233 10.60 -9.54 -14.83
N PHE A 234 9.62 -9.73 -13.95
CA PHE A 234 9.64 -9.16 -12.63
C PHE A 234 10.36 -10.08 -11.65
N PHE A 235 11.13 -9.50 -10.74
CA PHE A 235 11.65 -10.20 -9.56
C PHE A 235 10.91 -9.85 -8.27
N SER A 236 10.15 -8.75 -8.28
CA SER A 236 9.21 -8.37 -7.22
C SER A 236 8.05 -7.58 -7.83
N ILE A 237 6.84 -7.76 -7.28
CA ILE A 237 5.63 -7.05 -7.69
C ILE A 237 4.79 -6.73 -6.45
N GLY A 238 4.18 -5.56 -6.42
CA GLY A 238 3.13 -5.24 -5.47
C GLY A 238 2.62 -3.81 -5.67
N TYR A 239 2.23 -3.18 -4.57
CA TYR A 239 1.63 -1.84 -4.53
C TYR A 239 0.59 -1.62 -5.62
N MET A 240 -0.65 -2.04 -5.33
CA MET A 240 -1.71 -2.01 -6.32
C MET A 240 -2.73 -0.88 -6.06
N ALA A 241 -3.38 -0.41 -7.12
CA ALA A 241 -4.55 0.44 -7.05
C ALA A 241 -5.64 -0.01 -8.02
N TRP A 242 -6.88 0.04 -7.56
CA TRP A 242 -8.08 -0.23 -8.36
C TRP A 242 -8.49 0.99 -9.15
N SER A 243 -8.87 0.80 -10.41
CA SER A 243 -9.67 1.78 -11.14
C SER A 243 -11.01 2.03 -10.44
N PRO A 244 -11.58 3.25 -10.55
CA PRO A 244 -12.91 3.55 -10.04
C PRO A 244 -13.98 2.57 -10.51
N GLU A 245 -13.90 2.17 -11.79
CA GLU A 245 -14.87 1.26 -12.43
C GLU A 245 -14.54 -0.22 -12.24
N MET A 246 -13.47 -0.53 -11.50
CA MET A 246 -13.10 -1.89 -11.10
C MET A 246 -12.86 -2.86 -12.27
N ASN A 247 -12.53 -2.31 -13.43
CA ASN A 247 -12.22 -3.05 -14.66
C ASN A 247 -10.71 -3.08 -14.96
N SER A 248 -9.91 -2.40 -14.14
CA SER A 248 -8.45 -2.28 -14.28
C SER A 248 -7.75 -2.25 -12.93
N ILE A 249 -6.52 -2.76 -12.91
CA ILE A 249 -5.55 -2.65 -11.82
C ILE A 249 -4.30 -1.96 -12.33
N ILE A 250 -3.71 -1.13 -11.49
CA ILE A 250 -2.32 -0.68 -11.68
C ILE A 250 -1.46 -1.22 -10.55
N PHE A 251 -0.25 -1.64 -10.90
CA PHE A 251 0.71 -2.21 -9.96
C PHE A 251 2.13 -1.76 -10.28
N VAL A 252 3.04 -1.95 -9.33
CA VAL A 252 4.47 -1.67 -9.47
C VAL A 252 5.22 -2.98 -9.57
N GLY A 253 6.09 -3.10 -10.57
CA GLY A 253 6.97 -4.26 -10.74
C GLY A 253 8.43 -3.84 -10.83
N ALA A 254 9.31 -4.58 -10.14
CA ALA A 254 10.76 -4.44 -10.24
C ALA A 254 11.32 -5.43 -11.26
N VAL A 255 12.10 -4.96 -12.25
CA VAL A 255 12.53 -5.76 -13.42
C VAL A 255 14.03 -6.01 -13.50
N ASP A 256 14.86 -5.01 -13.19
CA ASP A 256 16.32 -5.12 -13.27
C ASP A 256 16.92 -4.97 -11.87
N GLU A 257 17.72 -5.95 -11.45
CA GLU A 257 18.51 -5.91 -10.23
C GLU A 257 20.00 -5.88 -10.62
N THR A 258 20.61 -4.69 -10.68
CA THR A 258 22.07 -4.59 -10.74
C THR A 258 22.62 -4.63 -9.32
N VAL A 259 22.96 -5.83 -8.87
CA VAL A 259 23.55 -6.05 -7.55
C VAL A 259 25.03 -5.67 -7.59
N GLU A 260 25.39 -4.42 -7.36
CA GLU A 260 26.69 -4.17 -6.72
C GLU A 260 26.50 -4.43 -5.23
N VAL A 261 26.99 -5.58 -4.76
CA VAL A 261 26.95 -5.95 -3.34
C VAL A 261 27.91 -5.06 -2.55
N THR A 262 27.52 -3.84 -2.26
CA THR A 262 28.11 -3.06 -1.17
C THR A 262 27.16 -3.13 0.01
N GLN A 263 27.39 -4.12 0.89
CA GLN A 263 26.78 -4.17 2.24
C GLN A 263 25.24 -4.10 2.28
N ASN A 264 24.57 -5.16 1.82
CA ASN A 264 23.16 -5.51 2.09
C ASN A 264 22.04 -4.75 1.35
N TYR A 265 22.34 -3.93 0.34
CA TYR A 265 21.32 -3.27 -0.47
C TYR A 265 21.67 -3.37 -1.96
N PRO A 266 20.74 -3.81 -2.84
CA PRO A 266 20.84 -3.54 -4.27
C PRO A 266 21.04 -2.05 -4.47
N THR A 267 22.09 -1.69 -5.21
CA THR A 267 22.46 -0.29 -5.43
C THR A 267 21.56 0.37 -6.47
N GLN A 268 20.96 -0.39 -7.38
CA GLN A 268 20.01 0.11 -8.37
C GLN A 268 18.95 -0.96 -8.69
N VAL A 269 17.68 -0.60 -8.48
CA VAL A 269 16.52 -1.40 -8.88
C VAL A 269 15.71 -0.59 -9.86
N ARG A 270 15.41 -1.15 -11.04
CA ARG A 270 14.51 -0.50 -11.99
C ARG A 270 13.06 -0.87 -11.72
N TYR A 271 12.19 0.13 -11.61
CA TYR A 271 10.77 -0.03 -11.36
C TYR A 271 9.92 0.37 -12.56
N LEU A 272 8.85 -0.38 -12.82
CA LEU A 272 7.86 -0.09 -13.84
C LEU A 272 6.49 0.08 -13.19
N LEU A 273 5.72 1.05 -13.69
CA LEU A 273 4.29 1.18 -13.43
C LEU A 273 3.52 0.45 -14.53
N MET A 274 2.72 -0.52 -14.13
CA MET A 274 2.01 -1.43 -15.02
C MET A 274 0.51 -1.27 -14.88
N HIS A 275 -0.21 -1.34 -15.99
CA HIS A 275 -1.66 -1.41 -16.06
C HIS A 275 -2.11 -2.79 -16.55
N VAL A 276 -3.14 -3.34 -15.92
CA VAL A 276 -3.84 -4.56 -16.33
C VAL A 276 -5.29 -4.21 -16.58
N ASP A 277 -5.75 -4.42 -17.81
CA ASP A 277 -7.16 -4.44 -18.15
C ASP A 277 -7.75 -5.80 -17.71
N LEU A 278 -8.66 -5.80 -16.75
CA LEU A 278 -9.24 -7.03 -16.19
C LEU A 278 -10.27 -7.68 -17.12
N THR A 279 -10.72 -6.99 -18.16
CA THR A 279 -11.68 -7.52 -19.15
C THR A 279 -10.95 -8.33 -20.21
N THR A 280 -9.80 -7.83 -20.66
CA THR A 280 -9.03 -8.41 -21.77
C THR A 280 -7.79 -9.16 -21.31
N GLY A 281 -7.33 -8.91 -20.08
CA GLY A 281 -6.05 -9.39 -19.56
C GLY A 281 -4.82 -8.71 -20.19
N VAL A 282 -5.02 -7.68 -21.00
CA VAL A 282 -3.93 -6.92 -21.63
C VAL A 282 -3.15 -6.16 -20.57
N GLN A 283 -1.82 -6.25 -20.68
CA GLN A 283 -0.88 -5.55 -19.80
C GLN A 283 -0.17 -4.46 -20.57
N THR A 284 -0.16 -3.26 -20.01
CA THR A 284 0.46 -2.09 -20.62
C THR A 284 1.45 -1.47 -19.64
N GLU A 285 2.66 -1.20 -20.11
CA GLU A 285 3.61 -0.38 -19.37
C GLU A 285 3.22 1.10 -19.50
N LEU A 286 2.99 1.74 -18.35
CA LEU A 286 2.60 3.15 -18.28
C LEU A 286 3.80 4.06 -18.12
N LEU A 287 4.74 3.69 -17.25
CA LEU A 287 5.89 4.50 -16.89
C LEU A 287 7.07 3.62 -16.50
N ASP A 288 8.24 3.90 -17.09
CA ASP A 288 9.53 3.45 -16.59
C ASP A 288 10.02 4.46 -15.56
N MET A 289 10.09 4.04 -14.31
CA MET A 289 10.37 4.91 -13.18
C MET A 289 11.88 4.97 -12.88
N GLY A 290 12.70 4.22 -13.63
CA GLY A 290 14.13 4.11 -13.38
C GLY A 290 14.39 3.57 -11.98
N ASP A 291 15.33 4.17 -11.26
CA ASP A 291 15.68 3.82 -9.88
C ASP A 291 14.78 4.46 -8.82
N ARG A 292 13.84 5.32 -9.22
CA ARG A 292 12.85 5.92 -8.34
C ARG A 292 11.64 5.01 -8.26
N GLY A 293 11.30 4.55 -7.06
CA GLY A 293 10.06 3.85 -6.83
C GLY A 293 8.90 4.85 -6.70
N TYR A 294 7.74 4.50 -7.22
CA TYR A 294 6.50 5.19 -6.88
C TYR A 294 5.46 4.15 -6.48
N ILE A 295 4.67 4.47 -5.46
CA ILE A 295 3.65 3.59 -4.89
C ILE A 295 2.27 4.16 -5.26
N PRO A 296 1.42 3.42 -5.97
CA PRO A 296 0.03 3.76 -6.16
C PRO A 296 -0.69 3.90 -4.82
N ARG A 297 -1.27 5.08 -4.59
CA ARG A 297 -2.03 5.41 -3.39
C ARG A 297 -3.53 5.34 -3.65
N SER A 298 -3.98 5.96 -4.73
CA SER A 298 -5.39 6.00 -5.10
C SER A 298 -5.53 6.27 -6.60
N TRP A 299 -6.65 5.86 -7.16
CA TRP A 299 -7.04 6.16 -8.53
C TRP A 299 -8.39 6.86 -8.46
N SER A 300 -8.37 8.19 -8.48
CA SER A 300 -9.52 9.01 -8.07
C SER A 300 -10.47 9.36 -9.22
N GLN A 301 -9.98 9.34 -10.46
CA GLN A 301 -10.72 9.67 -11.69
C GLN A 301 -10.27 8.72 -12.80
N GLU A 302 -11.05 8.53 -13.86
CA GLU A 302 -10.77 7.53 -14.92
C GLU A 302 -9.30 7.50 -15.37
N GLU A 303 -8.63 8.66 -15.45
CA GLU A 303 -7.28 8.76 -16.00
C GLU A 303 -6.21 9.23 -14.99
N ILE A 304 -6.56 9.53 -13.73
CA ILE A 304 -5.59 10.11 -12.77
C ILE A 304 -5.32 9.19 -11.59
N ILE A 305 -4.05 8.85 -11.40
CA ILE A 305 -3.54 8.09 -10.26
C ILE A 305 -2.71 9.00 -9.38
N GLN A 306 -2.92 8.86 -8.08
CA GLN A 306 -2.05 9.43 -7.06
C GLN A 306 -0.94 8.44 -6.74
N LEU A 307 0.30 8.86 -6.95
CA LEU A 307 1.51 8.13 -6.63
C LEU A 307 2.23 8.80 -5.47
N VAL A 308 2.94 8.02 -4.66
CA VAL A 308 3.88 8.54 -3.65
C VAL A 308 5.27 8.02 -3.94
N GLU A 309 6.27 8.90 -3.92
CA GLU A 309 7.66 8.51 -4.15
C GLU A 309 8.20 7.59 -3.03
N TYR A 310 8.97 6.58 -3.41
CA TYR A 310 9.64 5.62 -2.55
C TYR A 310 11.09 5.39 -3.03
N PRO A 311 12.10 5.33 -2.15
CA PRO A 311 12.07 5.54 -0.69
C PRO A 311 12.12 7.02 -0.28
N GLY A 312 11.71 7.95 -1.16
CA GLY A 312 11.80 9.38 -0.91
C GLY A 312 11.06 9.84 0.36
N TRP A 313 11.75 10.60 1.21
CA TRP A 313 11.20 11.21 2.43
C TRP A 313 10.27 12.40 2.15
N THR A 314 10.06 12.76 0.88
CA THR A 314 9.33 13.96 0.49
C THR A 314 7.83 13.83 0.72
N CYS A 315 7.30 12.60 0.75
CA CYS A 315 5.87 12.31 0.97
C CYS A 315 4.92 13.09 0.07
N ASP A 316 5.47 13.60 -1.03
CA ASP A 316 4.77 14.34 -2.04
C ASP A 316 3.83 13.37 -2.76
N ILE A 317 2.58 13.80 -2.96
CA ILE A 317 1.61 13.04 -3.75
C ILE A 317 1.70 13.56 -5.17
N LEU A 318 2.07 12.69 -6.10
CA LEU A 318 2.20 13.00 -7.51
C LEU A 318 0.95 12.53 -8.22
N ASN A 319 0.30 13.43 -8.97
CA ASN A 319 -0.80 13.07 -9.85
C ASN A 319 -0.20 12.69 -11.21
N PHE A 320 -0.44 11.45 -11.63
CA PHE A 320 -0.02 10.89 -12.91
C PHE A 320 -1.25 10.68 -13.80
N ASP A 321 -1.21 11.24 -15.00
CA ASP A 321 -2.22 11.03 -16.03
C ASP A 321 -1.87 9.77 -16.83
N ILE A 322 -2.74 8.77 -16.81
CA ILE A 322 -2.56 7.46 -17.46
C ILE A 322 -2.56 7.61 -18.98
N SER A 323 -3.46 8.44 -19.51
CA SER A 323 -3.68 8.57 -20.94
C SER A 323 -2.55 9.39 -21.59
N ALA A 324 -2.15 10.47 -20.94
CA ALA A 324 -1.02 11.29 -21.37
C ALA A 324 0.35 10.71 -20.97
N ARG A 325 0.38 9.79 -20.00
CA ARG A 325 1.58 9.16 -19.42
C ARG A 325 2.56 10.16 -18.83
N GLU A 326 2.05 11.18 -18.16
CA GLU A 326 2.86 12.25 -17.60
C GLU A 326 2.40 12.67 -16.19
N PHE A 327 3.32 13.28 -15.44
CA PHE A 327 3.00 13.88 -14.15
C PHE A 327 2.39 15.27 -14.37
N ILE A 328 1.19 15.47 -13.86
CA ILE A 328 0.42 16.71 -14.09
C ILE A 328 0.46 17.67 -12.90
N SER A 329 0.70 17.17 -11.68
CA SER A 329 0.84 18.02 -10.50
C SER A 329 1.44 17.28 -9.30
N THR A 330 1.93 18.06 -8.33
CA THR A 330 2.42 17.59 -7.04
C THR A 330 1.65 18.25 -5.91
N ILE A 331 1.13 17.46 -4.98
CA ILE A 331 0.47 17.92 -3.76
C ILE A 331 1.43 17.68 -2.60
N LYS A 332 1.79 18.78 -1.92
CA LYS A 332 2.56 18.74 -0.68
C LYS A 332 1.59 18.66 0.50
N PRO A 333 1.44 17.51 1.18
CA PRO A 333 0.50 17.41 2.29
C PRO A 333 0.92 18.36 3.41
N THR A 334 -0.02 19.18 3.90
CA THR A 334 0.23 20.12 5.00
C THR A 334 0.22 19.44 6.37
N ALA A 335 -0.21 18.18 6.44
CA ALA A 335 -0.20 17.33 7.62
C ALA A 335 -0.19 15.85 7.19
N PHE A 336 0.54 15.02 7.91
CA PHE A 336 0.56 13.57 7.69
C PHE A 336 -0.63 12.91 8.41
N PRO A 337 -1.34 11.95 7.79
CA PRO A 337 -2.25 11.10 8.55
C PRO A 337 -1.45 10.29 9.57
N ALA A 338 -1.95 10.16 10.79
CA ALA A 338 -1.22 9.49 11.88
C ALA A 338 -1.04 7.98 11.66
N TYR A 339 -1.73 7.42 10.67
CA TYR A 339 -1.67 6.02 10.30
C TYR A 339 -1.05 5.85 8.91
N TRP A 340 0.23 6.20 8.80
CA TRP A 340 1.09 5.46 7.89
C TRP A 340 1.57 4.19 8.58
N PRO A 341 1.86 3.09 7.86
CA PRO A 341 2.57 1.96 8.45
C PRO A 341 3.77 2.49 9.25
N VAL A 342 3.97 1.94 10.44
CA VAL A 342 4.84 2.47 11.53
C VAL A 342 6.29 2.73 11.09
N ASP A 343 6.69 2.25 9.92
CA ASP A 343 8.02 2.41 9.32
C ASP A 343 8.02 3.21 7.99
N SER A 344 6.94 3.96 7.70
CA SER A 344 6.95 4.90 6.58
C SER A 344 7.89 6.08 6.87
N PRO A 345 8.75 6.49 5.92
CA PRO A 345 9.54 7.71 6.06
C PRO A 345 8.69 8.99 6.23
N CYS A 346 7.36 8.89 6.09
CA CYS A 346 6.39 9.97 6.30
C CYS A 346 5.86 10.11 7.73
N HIS A 347 6.35 9.30 8.68
CA HIS A 347 6.13 9.53 10.11
C HIS A 347 7.28 10.40 10.67
N PRO A 348 7.01 11.59 11.24
CA PRO A 348 8.04 12.45 11.84
C PRO A 348 8.66 11.88 13.12
#